data_AF-A0A455UBA9-F1
#
_entry.id   AF-A0A455UBA9-F1
#
_cell.length_a   1.000
_cell.length_b   1.000
_cell.length_c   1.000
_cell.angle_alpha   90.00
_cell.angle_beta   90.00
_cell.angle_gamma   90.00
#
_symmetry.space_group_name_H-M   'P 1'
#
loop_
_entity.id
_entity.type
_entity.pdbx_description
1 polymer ?
#
loop_
_entity_poly.entity_id
_entity_poly.type
_entity_poly.pdbx_seq_one_letter_code
_entity_poly.pdbx_strand_id
1 'polypeptide(L)'
;MAEYTGIEYRDIAVAGIIPAMLYFMCVYAQVHLRSQKLGLRGLSKEETPPLKGTLKNGGLFILPLVALSAALLMGYSPTFVAALATAVVLIVSAVRSSTRMGPKAIWDALAVTTLRMVSVVAACAAAGLVIGESP
;
A
#
# COMPACT_ATOMS: atom_id res chain seq x y z
N MET A 1 4.57 -12.63 10.94
CA MET A 1 4.38 -13.97 10.34
C MET A 1 5.61 -14.44 9.60
N ALA A 2 5.97 -14.01 8.38
CA ALA A 2 7.16 -14.55 7.67
C ALA A 2 8.45 -14.64 8.52
N GLU A 3 8.76 -13.57 9.26
CA GLU A 3 9.92 -13.50 10.16
C GLU A 3 9.78 -14.36 11.43
N TYR A 4 8.53 -14.64 11.85
CA TYR A 4 8.20 -15.47 13.02
C TYR A 4 8.02 -16.96 12.67
N THR A 5 7.57 -17.27 11.45
CA THR A 5 7.31 -18.63 10.97
C THR A 5 8.49 -19.24 10.23
N GLY A 6 9.56 -18.47 9.95
CA GLY A 6 10.78 -18.94 9.30
C GLY A 6 10.61 -19.42 7.85
N ILE A 7 9.43 -19.25 7.27
CA ILE A 7 9.10 -19.58 5.88
C ILE A 7 9.36 -18.41 4.97
N GLU A 8 9.77 -18.70 3.74
CA GLU A 8 10.06 -17.69 2.73
C GLU A 8 8.79 -16.91 2.38
N TYR A 9 8.90 -15.59 2.21
CA TYR A 9 7.73 -14.74 1.91
C TYR A 9 6.99 -15.18 0.66
N ARG A 10 7.70 -15.80 -0.30
CA ARG A 10 7.14 -16.34 -1.54
C ARG A 10 6.03 -17.35 -1.28
N ASP A 11 6.22 -18.26 -0.33
CA ASP A 11 5.22 -19.30 -0.03
C ASP A 11 3.97 -18.71 0.61
N ILE A 12 4.16 -17.73 1.49
CA ILE A 12 3.05 -16.95 2.09
C ILE A 12 2.28 -16.21 1.01
N ALA A 13 2.98 -15.57 0.07
CA ALA A 13 2.36 -14.83 -1.03
C ALA A 13 1.53 -15.75 -1.93
N VAL A 14 2.01 -16.96 -2.22
CA VAL A 14 1.26 -17.95 -3.02
C VAL A 14 0.02 -18.44 -2.27
N ALA A 15 0.13 -18.75 -0.98
CA ALA A 15 -1.01 -19.13 -0.16
C ALA A 15 -2.07 -18.02 -0.08
N GLY A 16 -1.65 -16.76 -0.14
CA GLY A 16 -2.51 -15.57 -0.12
C GLY A 16 -3.26 -15.26 -1.42
N ILE A 17 -3.01 -15.97 -2.52
CA ILE A 17 -3.62 -15.64 -3.83
C ILE A 17 -5.15 -15.75 -3.81
N ILE A 18 -5.69 -16.84 -3.22
CA ILE A 18 -7.14 -17.06 -3.14
C ILE A 18 -7.85 -15.95 -2.35
N PRO A 19 -7.46 -15.63 -1.10
CA PRO A 19 -8.08 -14.54 -0.36
C PRO A 19 -7.87 -13.17 -1.02
N ALA A 20 -6.74 -12.94 -1.70
CA ALA A 20 -6.51 -11.71 -2.45
C ALA A 20 -7.52 -11.56 -3.61
N MET A 21 -7.75 -12.62 -4.39
CA MET A 21 -8.73 -12.62 -5.48
C MET A 21 -10.14 -12.33 -4.97
N LEU A 22 -10.55 -12.95 -3.87
CA LEU A 22 -11.86 -12.69 -3.24
C LEU A 22 -11.97 -11.24 -2.77
N TYR A 23 -10.94 -10.71 -2.13
CA TYR A 23 -10.90 -9.30 -1.70
C TYR A 23 -11.05 -8.35 -2.89
N PHE A 24 -10.28 -8.55 -3.97
CA PHE A 24 -10.35 -7.69 -5.15
C PHE A 24 -11.70 -7.77 -5.87
N MET A 25 -12.32 -8.95 -5.94
CA MET A 25 -13.69 -9.08 -6.48
C MET A 25 -14.71 -8.30 -5.64
N CYS A 26 -14.64 -8.41 -4.31
CA CYS A 26 -15.52 -7.65 -3.42
C CYS A 26 -15.33 -6.13 -3.56
N VAL A 27 -14.08 -5.67 -3.62
CA VAL A 27 -13.76 -4.25 -3.81
C VAL A 27 -14.25 -3.78 -5.18
N TYR A 28 -14.02 -4.57 -6.24
CA TYR A 28 -14.50 -4.26 -7.59
C TYR A 28 -16.02 -4.12 -7.62
N ALA A 29 -16.74 -5.09 -7.04
CA ALA A 29 -18.20 -5.04 -6.94
C ALA A 29 -18.67 -3.81 -6.16
N GLN A 30 -18.06 -3.50 -5.01
CA GLN A 30 -18.39 -2.30 -4.24
C GLN A 30 -18.18 -1.01 -5.03
N VAL A 31 -17.05 -0.87 -5.72
CA VAL A 31 -16.75 0.33 -6.52
C VAL A 31 -17.70 0.43 -7.70
N HIS A 32 -17.98 -0.67 -8.40
CA HIS A 32 -18.89 -0.70 -9.54
C HIS A 32 -20.34 -0.35 -9.16
N LEU A 33 -20.84 -0.92 -8.06
CA LEU A 33 -22.17 -0.58 -7.56
C LEU A 33 -22.23 0.86 -7.05
N ARG A 34 -21.15 1.36 -6.43
CA ARG A 34 -21.09 2.74 -5.94
C ARG A 34 -20.98 3.76 -7.06
N SER A 35 -20.26 3.46 -8.15
CA SER A 35 -20.19 4.33 -9.32
C SER A 35 -21.53 4.40 -10.05
N GLN A 36 -22.23 3.25 -10.19
CA GLN A 36 -23.60 3.22 -10.70
C GLN A 36 -24.58 4.03 -9.83
N LYS A 37 -24.52 3.86 -8.50
CA LYS A 37 -25.36 4.61 -7.56
C LYS A 37 -25.12 6.12 -7.62
N LEU A 38 -23.88 6.54 -7.84
CA LEU A 38 -23.50 7.95 -7.98
C LEU A 38 -23.70 8.50 -9.40
N GLY A 39 -24.14 7.68 -10.36
CA GLY A 39 -24.36 8.10 -11.73
C GLY A 39 -23.09 8.57 -12.44
N LEU A 40 -21.91 8.12 -11.98
CA LEU A 40 -20.63 8.55 -12.53
C LEU A 40 -20.50 8.03 -13.97
N ARG A 41 -20.55 8.94 -14.95
CA ARG A 41 -20.21 8.65 -16.34
C ARG A 41 -18.69 8.65 -16.51
N GLY A 42 -18.19 7.81 -17.41
CA GLY A 42 -16.77 7.83 -17.76
C GLY A 42 -16.35 9.22 -18.23
N LEU A 43 -15.23 9.72 -17.71
CA LEU A 43 -14.64 11.01 -18.10
C LEU A 43 -14.45 11.06 -19.62
N SER A 44 -14.74 12.21 -20.22
CA SER A 44 -14.48 12.43 -21.64
C SER A 44 -12.97 12.33 -21.92
N LYS A 45 -12.58 11.96 -23.16
CA LYS A 45 -11.16 11.81 -23.55
C LYS A 45 -10.34 13.11 -23.39
N GLU A 46 -11.02 14.24 -23.27
CA GLU A 46 -10.44 15.58 -23.11
C GLU A 46 -10.21 15.94 -21.63
N GLU A 47 -10.97 15.35 -20.70
CA GLU A 47 -10.79 15.50 -19.25
C GLU A 47 -9.83 14.48 -18.65
N THR A 48 -9.43 13.47 -19.43
CA THR A 48 -8.47 12.46 -18.98
C THR A 48 -7.05 13.02 -19.12
N PRO A 49 -6.31 13.21 -18.02
CA PRO A 49 -4.95 13.72 -18.09
C PRO A 49 -4.09 12.77 -18.95
N PRO A 50 -3.26 13.30 -19.87
CA PRO A 50 -2.52 12.47 -20.81
C PRO A 50 -1.63 11.48 -20.07
N LEU A 51 -1.71 10.20 -20.44
CA LEU A 51 -0.95 9.08 -19.84
C LEU A 51 0.54 9.41 -19.67
N LYS A 52 1.17 10.03 -20.67
CA LYS A 52 2.58 10.46 -20.62
C LYS A 52 2.85 11.53 -19.54
N GLY A 53 1.94 12.49 -19.33
CA GLY A 53 2.07 13.52 -18.32
C GLY A 53 1.89 12.96 -16.90
N THR A 54 0.90 12.08 -16.73
CA THR A 54 0.65 11.39 -15.46
C THR A 54 1.79 10.43 -15.11
N LEU A 55 2.35 9.70 -16.07
CA LEU A 55 3.47 8.78 -15.83
C LEU A 55 4.77 9.53 -15.51
N LYS A 56 5.00 10.70 -16.12
CA LYS A 56 6.14 11.56 -15.77
C LYS A 56 5.97 12.18 -14.36
N ASN A 57 4.73 12.42 -13.93
CA ASN A 57 4.42 12.97 -12.61
C ASN A 57 4.26 11.90 -11.50
N GLY A 58 3.86 10.68 -11.83
CA GLY A 58 3.54 9.62 -10.87
C GLY A 58 4.48 8.42 -10.91
N GLY A 59 5.26 8.27 -12.00
CA GLY A 59 6.16 7.13 -12.20
C GLY A 59 7.27 7.03 -11.15
N LEU A 60 7.61 8.14 -10.49
CA LEU A 60 8.57 8.14 -9.40
C LEU A 60 8.06 7.38 -8.16
N PHE A 61 6.74 7.28 -7.96
CA PHE A 61 6.14 6.47 -6.87
C PHE A 61 6.11 4.98 -7.19
N ILE A 62 6.32 4.59 -8.45
CA ILE A 62 6.50 3.19 -8.84
C ILE A 62 7.85 2.68 -8.32
N LEU A 63 8.86 3.54 -8.21
CA LEU A 63 10.20 3.14 -7.78
C LEU A 63 10.24 2.58 -6.34
N PRO A 64 9.65 3.23 -5.31
CA PRO A 64 9.52 2.63 -3.99
C PRO A 64 8.72 1.33 -3.95
N LEU A 65 7.65 1.23 -4.76
CA LEU A 65 6.84 0.01 -4.85
C LEU A 65 7.64 -1.17 -5.42
N VAL A 66 8.41 -0.92 -6.49
CA VAL A 66 9.28 -1.92 -7.10
C VAL A 66 10.42 -2.28 -6.16
N ALA A 67 11.05 -1.30 -5.51
CA ALA A 67 12.12 -1.54 -4.54
C ALA A 67 11.64 -2.40 -3.36
N LEU A 68 10.45 -2.11 -2.82
CA LEU A 68 9.82 -2.91 -1.77
C LEU A 68 9.54 -4.33 -2.26
N SER A 69 8.89 -4.46 -3.41
CA SER A 69 8.49 -5.77 -3.94
C SER A 69 9.71 -6.64 -4.27
N ALA A 70 10.74 -6.07 -4.89
CA ALA A 70 11.98 -6.77 -5.21
C ALA A 70 12.72 -7.20 -3.95
N ALA A 71 12.81 -6.35 -2.93
CA ALA A 71 13.49 -6.70 -1.70
C ALA A 71 12.75 -7.80 -0.90
N LEU A 72 11.42 -7.84 -0.92
CA LEU A 72 10.66 -8.97 -0.35
C LEU A 72 10.91 -10.28 -1.12
N LEU A 73 11.01 -10.21 -2.45
CA LEU A 73 11.29 -11.39 -3.29
C LEU A 73 12.74 -11.89 -3.16
N MET A 74 13.68 -11.04 -2.75
CA MET A 74 15.07 -11.41 -2.47
C MET A 74 15.26 -12.06 -1.07
N GLY A 75 14.17 -12.26 -0.32
CA GLY A 75 14.23 -12.93 0.99
C GLY A 75 14.62 -12.02 2.15
N TYR A 76 14.62 -10.70 1.98
CA TYR A 76 14.82 -9.78 3.11
C TYR A 76 13.61 -9.80 4.04
N SER A 77 13.88 -9.56 5.32
CA SER A 77 12.83 -9.43 6.33
C SER A 77 11.84 -8.31 5.95
N PRO A 78 10.51 -8.55 6.03
CA PRO A 78 9.51 -7.55 5.75
C PRO A 78 9.67 -6.25 6.56
N THR A 79 10.15 -6.35 7.81
CA THR A 79 10.36 -5.19 8.68
C THR A 79 11.51 -4.32 8.17
N PHE A 80 12.62 -4.94 7.76
CA PHE A 80 13.75 -4.23 7.15
C PHE A 80 13.36 -3.56 5.84
N VAL A 81 12.62 -4.26 4.98
CA VAL A 81 12.20 -3.69 3.70
C VAL A 81 11.22 -2.54 3.89
N ALA A 82 10.29 -2.63 4.85
CA ALA A 82 9.37 -1.53 5.15
C ALA A 82 10.13 -0.26 5.59
N ALA A 83 11.15 -0.41 6.43
CA ALA A 83 12.00 0.71 6.84
C ALA A 83 12.76 1.31 5.66
N LEU A 84 13.36 0.47 4.81
CA LEU A 84 14.11 0.91 3.63
C LEU A 84 13.20 1.59 2.61
N ALA A 85 12.03 1.02 2.31
CA ALA A 85 11.05 1.61 1.42
C ALA A 85 10.55 2.97 1.93
N THR A 86 10.30 3.10 3.23
CA THR A 86 9.91 4.37 3.85
C THR A 86 11.01 5.42 3.70
N ALA A 87 12.27 5.05 3.94
CA ALA A 87 13.41 5.93 3.74
C ALA A 87 13.54 6.37 2.27
N VAL A 88 13.38 5.43 1.33
CA VAL A 88 13.39 5.72 -0.12
C VAL A 88 12.27 6.68 -0.49
N VAL A 89 11.05 6.49 0.02
CA VAL A 89 9.92 7.40 -0.22
C VAL A 89 10.22 8.80 0.30
N LEU A 90 10.78 8.93 1.51
CA LEU A 90 11.17 10.22 2.09
C LEU A 90 12.23 10.93 1.24
N ILE A 91 13.25 10.21 0.79
CA ILE A 91 14.31 10.75 -0.07
C ILE A 91 13.75 11.17 -1.43
N VAL A 92 12.97 10.31 -2.08
CA VAL A 92 12.32 10.59 -3.36
C VAL A 92 11.38 11.80 -3.27
N SER A 93 10.64 11.92 -2.17
CA SER A 93 9.76 13.06 -1.91
C SER A 93 10.53 14.36 -1.69
N ALA A 94 11.71 14.28 -1.06
CA ALA A 94 12.60 15.44 -0.82
C ALA A 94 13.31 15.94 -2.10
N VAL A 95 13.67 15.03 -3.01
CA VAL A 95 14.35 15.36 -4.29
C VAL A 95 13.46 16.18 -5.23
N ARG A 96 12.13 16.03 -5.14
CA ARG A 96 11.20 16.74 -6.02
C ARG A 96 10.61 17.98 -5.36
N SER A 97 10.90 19.15 -5.93
CA SER A 97 10.46 20.47 -5.43
C SER A 97 8.93 20.59 -5.23
N SER A 98 8.11 19.87 -6.02
CA SER A 98 6.64 19.91 -5.92
C SER A 98 6.05 18.99 -4.82
N THR A 99 6.84 18.11 -4.22
CA THR A 99 6.39 17.14 -3.20
C THR A 99 7.25 17.20 -1.93
N ARG A 100 8.04 18.26 -1.76
CA ARG A 100 8.84 18.47 -0.55
C ARG A 100 7.93 18.50 0.67
N MET A 101 7.99 17.45 1.46
CA MET A 101 7.38 17.42 2.78
C MET A 101 8.28 18.24 3.72
N GLY A 102 7.83 19.45 4.07
CA GLY A 102 8.44 20.18 5.17
C GLY A 102 8.29 19.44 6.50
N PRO A 103 9.03 19.83 7.56
CA PRO A 103 8.95 19.17 8.87
C PRO A 103 7.53 19.13 9.44
N LYS A 104 6.71 20.16 9.16
CA LYS A 104 5.29 20.19 9.53
C LYS A 104 4.46 19.14 8.78
N ALA A 105 4.72 18.93 7.48
CA ALA A 105 4.03 17.92 6.70
C ALA A 105 4.40 16.49 7.12
N ILE A 106 5.65 16.28 7.59
CA ILE A 106 6.07 15.00 8.18
C ILE A 106 5.33 14.76 9.50
N TRP A 107 5.22 15.78 10.36
CA TRP A 107 4.47 15.69 11.61
C TRP A 107 2.99 15.39 11.36
N ASP A 108 2.36 16.10 10.43
CA ASP A 108 0.96 15.86 10.04
C ASP A 108 0.79 14.46 9.45
N ALA A 109 1.74 13.99 8.63
CA ALA A 109 1.72 12.63 8.09
C ALA A 109 1.82 11.57 9.19
N LEU A 110 2.65 11.77 10.21
CA LEU A 110 2.74 10.88 11.37
C LEU A 110 1.43 10.86 12.17
N ALA A 111 0.81 12.02 12.39
CA ALA A 111 -0.47 12.13 13.07
C ALA A 111 -1.59 11.40 12.31
N VAL A 112 -1.70 11.65 11.00
CA VAL A 112 -2.70 10.99 10.14
C VAL A 112 -2.45 9.49 10.04
N THR A 113 -1.19 9.07 9.93
CA THR A 113 -0.84 7.64 9.86
C THR A 113 -1.22 6.92 11.15
N THR A 114 -0.93 7.52 12.31
CA THR A 114 -1.33 6.96 13.62
C THR A 114 -2.83 6.73 13.69
N LEU A 115 -3.64 7.73 13.31
CA LEU A 115 -5.11 7.61 13.32
C LEU A 115 -5.62 6.52 12.36
N ARG A 116 -5.02 6.40 11.17
CA ARG A 116 -5.38 5.36 10.20
C ARG A 116 -4.99 3.96 10.70
N MET A 117 -3.84 3.85 11.37
CA MET A 117 -3.35 2.59 11.92
C MET A 117 -4.25 2.01 13.00
N VAL A 118 -4.99 2.84 13.75
CA VAL A 118 -5.94 2.35 14.79
C VAL A 118 -6.91 1.31 14.22
N SER A 119 -7.48 1.57 13.03
CA SER A 119 -8.41 0.63 12.39
C SER A 119 -7.77 -0.69 12.00
N VAL A 120 -6.52 -0.65 11.53
CA VAL A 120 -5.74 -1.83 11.13
C VAL A 120 -5.35 -2.64 12.36
N VAL A 121 -4.87 -1.98 13.42
CA VAL A 121 -4.52 -2.63 14.70
C VAL A 121 -5.73 -3.32 15.31
N ALA A 122 -6.90 -2.65 15.32
CA ALA A 122 -8.12 -3.25 15.83
C ALA A 122 -8.54 -4.51 15.03
N ALA A 123 -8.44 -4.47 13.70
CA ALA A 123 -8.74 -5.62 12.86
C ALA A 123 -7.75 -6.78 13.09
N CYS A 124 -6.46 -6.49 13.17
CA CYS A 124 -5.43 -7.49 13.45
C CYS A 124 -5.56 -8.09 14.87
N ALA A 125 -5.89 -7.27 15.87
CA ALA A 125 -6.11 -7.74 17.24
C ALA A 125 -7.33 -8.66 17.32
N ALA A 126 -8.43 -8.32 16.64
CA ALA A 126 -9.61 -9.18 16.56
C ALA A 126 -9.30 -10.51 15.83
N ALA A 127 -8.53 -10.46 14.75
CA ALA A 127 -8.10 -11.67 14.04
C ALA A 127 -7.20 -12.56 14.92
N GLY A 128 -6.23 -11.98 15.64
CA GLY A 128 -5.33 -12.73 16.52
C GLY A 128 -6.05 -13.39 17.71
N LEU A 129 -7.08 -12.73 18.27
CA LEU A 129 -7.94 -13.33 19.29
C LEU A 129 -8.68 -14.58 18.80
N VAL A 130 -9.09 -14.61 17.52
CA VAL A 130 -9.78 -15.76 16.90
C VAL A 130 -8.80 -16.88 16.56
N ILE A 131 -7.60 -16.54 16.08
CA ILE A 131 -6.59 -17.52 15.68
C ILE A 131 -5.96 -18.20 16.90
N GLY A 132 -6.00 -17.57 18.07
CA GLY A 132 -5.53 -18.20 19.30
C GLY A 132 -4.04 -18.47 19.25
N GLU A 133 -3.25 -17.44 18.93
CA GLU A 133 -1.80 -17.50 19.06
C GLU A 133 -1.44 -17.60 20.55
N SER A 134 -1.32 -18.86 20.99
CA SER A 134 -0.70 -19.25 22.24
C SER A 134 0.77 -18.80 22.17
N PRO A 135 1.33 -18.25 23.27
CA PRO A 135 2.68 -17.70 23.30
C PRO A 135 3.76 -18.71 22.92
#